data_AF-A0A352LW57-F1
#
_entry.id   AF-A0A352LW57-F1
#
_cell.length_a   1.000
_cell.length_b   1.000
_cell.length_c   1.000
_cell.angle_alpha   90.00
_cell.angle_beta   90.00
_cell.angle_gamma   90.00
#
_symmetry.space_group_name_H-M   'P 1'
#
loop_
_entity.id
_entity.type
_entity.pdbx_description
1 polymer ?
#
loop_
_entity_poly.entity_id
_entity_poly.type
_entity_poly.pdbx_seq_one_letter_code
_entity_poly.pdbx_strand_id
1 'polypeptide(L)'
;MQEKDKITIGVLAGLIILVLIGGIWWMTERKNKRVVEPLPLETVGPKKGETGYKEPATKVAVGSKAVSGGTFEKAEAGKIYFRESGITTAMPLTDEVSIQCTTQDLAGVEEYDFNLVTKVKIVTPGELNAAVGAGESVVVLANYDGTQYKASTVAMDAQKCKL
;
A
#
# COMPACT_ATOMS: atom_id res chain seq x y z
N MET A 1 20.90 40.60 -50.58
CA MET A 1 19.77 39.94 -49.89
C MET A 1 19.80 38.43 -50.19
N GLN A 2 20.88 37.74 -49.82
CA GLN A 2 21.06 36.29 -50.08
C GLN A 2 21.76 35.55 -48.92
N GLU A 3 22.42 36.26 -48.00
CA GLU A 3 23.16 35.65 -46.90
C GLU A 3 22.27 35.29 -45.71
N LYS A 4 21.24 36.11 -45.43
CA LYS A 4 20.28 35.89 -44.33
C LYS A 4 19.41 34.65 -44.56
N ASP A 5 19.05 34.34 -45.81
CA ASP A 5 18.23 33.17 -46.12
C ASP A 5 18.98 31.85 -45.92
N LYS A 6 20.29 31.82 -46.22
CA LYS A 6 21.14 30.63 -46.01
C LYS A 6 21.33 30.31 -44.52
N ILE A 7 21.49 31.33 -43.68
CA ILE A 7 21.60 31.17 -42.22
C ILE A 7 20.27 30.68 -41.64
N THR A 8 19.14 31.24 -42.11
CA THR A 8 17.80 30.89 -41.61
C THR A 8 17.43 29.45 -41.97
N ILE A 9 17.76 28.99 -43.19
CA ILE A 9 17.57 27.59 -43.62
C ILE A 9 18.49 26.63 -42.85
N GLY A 10 19.74 27.02 -42.59
CA GLY A 10 20.67 26.21 -41.80
C GLY A 10 20.22 25.99 -40.35
N VAL A 11 19.66 27.02 -39.71
CA VAL A 11 19.13 26.93 -38.34
C VAL A 11 17.87 26.08 -38.28
N LEU A 12 16.96 26.21 -39.25
CA LEU A 12 15.75 25.39 -39.34
C LEU A 12 16.06 23.90 -39.56
N ALA A 13 17.04 23.58 -40.43
CA ALA A 13 17.47 22.20 -40.65
C ALA A 13 18.11 21.59 -39.39
N GLY A 14 18.91 22.36 -38.64
CA GLY A 14 19.51 21.90 -37.38
C GLY A 14 18.48 21.60 -36.29
N LEU A 15 17.43 22.42 -36.16
CA LEU A 15 16.34 22.20 -35.20
C LEU A 15 15.54 20.93 -35.50
N ILE A 16 15.25 20.65 -36.78
CA ILE A 16 14.52 19.44 -37.18
C ILE A 16 15.31 18.18 -36.84
N ILE A 17 16.63 18.18 -37.05
CA ILE A 17 17.51 17.05 -36.72
C ILE A 17 17.55 16.81 -35.20
N LEU A 18 17.63 17.87 -34.39
CA LEU A 18 17.60 17.74 -32.93
C LEU A 18 16.27 17.16 -32.40
N VAL A 19 15.14 17.56 -32.98
CA VAL A 19 13.83 17.01 -32.62
C VAL A 19 13.70 15.55 -33.04
N LEU A 20 14.25 15.16 -34.19
CA LEU A 20 14.25 13.76 -34.65
C LEU A 20 15.13 12.86 -33.77
N ILE A 21 16.35 13.31 -33.41
CA ILE A 21 17.25 12.53 -32.55
C ILE A 21 16.68 12.42 -31.12
N GLY A 22 16.18 13.51 -30.56
CA GLY A 22 15.55 13.51 -29.22
C GLY A 22 14.27 12.67 -29.16
N GLY A 23 13.44 12.72 -30.22
CA GLY A 23 12.22 11.93 -30.32
C GLY A 23 12.45 10.43 -30.44
N ILE A 24 13.50 10.02 -31.18
CA ILE A 24 13.89 8.60 -31.31
C ILE A 24 14.44 8.07 -29.98
N TRP A 25 15.24 8.86 -29.26
CA TRP A 25 15.83 8.45 -27.97
C TRP A 25 14.76 8.27 -26.88
N TRP A 26 13.77 9.17 -26.81
CA TRP A 26 12.64 9.04 -25.87
C TRP A 26 11.75 7.81 -26.15
N MET A 27 11.57 7.41 -27.41
CA MET A 27 10.77 6.23 -27.74
C MET A 27 11.43 4.91 -27.34
N THR A 28 12.77 4.85 -27.32
CA THR A 28 13.49 3.64 -26.91
C THR A 28 13.44 3.37 -25.40
N GLU A 29 13.35 4.39 -24.55
CA GLU A 29 13.27 4.20 -23.10
C GLU A 29 11.91 3.69 -22.61
N ARG A 30 10.81 4.02 -23.31
CA ARG A 30 9.46 3.54 -22.92
C ARG A 30 9.24 2.04 -23.13
N LYS A 31 10.04 1.37 -23.96
CA LYS A 31 9.86 -0.07 -24.24
C LYS A 31 10.59 -0.98 -23.25
N ASN A 32 11.38 -0.44 -22.32
CA ASN A 32 12.25 -1.23 -21.45
C ASN A 32 11.78 -1.34 -19.99
N LYS A 33 10.51 -1.02 -19.69
CA LYS A 33 9.89 -1.46 -18.43
C LYS A 33 9.47 -2.92 -18.58
N ARG A 34 10.44 -3.83 -18.43
CA ARG A 34 10.13 -5.24 -18.14
C ARG A 34 9.36 -5.25 -16.82
N VAL A 35 8.09 -5.61 -16.89
CA VAL A 35 7.34 -6.07 -15.72
C VAL A 35 8.11 -7.29 -15.23
N VAL A 36 8.84 -7.13 -14.13
CA VAL A 36 9.41 -8.26 -13.41
C VAL A 36 8.21 -8.98 -12.83
N GLU A 37 7.76 -10.06 -13.48
CA GLU A 37 6.86 -11.01 -12.84
C GLU A 37 7.52 -11.43 -11.53
N PRO A 38 6.87 -11.25 -10.36
CA PRO A 38 7.40 -11.81 -9.14
C PRO A 38 7.46 -13.32 -9.33
N LEU A 39 8.67 -13.87 -9.35
CA LEU A 39 8.89 -15.31 -9.27
C LEU A 39 8.03 -15.84 -8.11
N PRO A 40 7.22 -16.90 -8.30
CA PRO A 40 6.48 -17.49 -7.20
C PRO A 40 7.51 -17.90 -6.15
N LEU A 41 7.43 -17.29 -4.97
CA LEU A 41 8.22 -17.69 -3.81
C LEU A 41 8.02 -19.19 -3.64
N GLU A 42 9.06 -19.98 -3.88
CA GLU A 42 9.02 -21.41 -3.59
C GLU A 42 8.66 -21.55 -2.10
N THR A 43 7.47 -22.06 -1.83
CA THR A 43 7.03 -22.32 -0.47
C THR A 43 7.84 -23.50 0.05
N VAL A 44 8.91 -23.21 0.78
CA VAL A 44 9.74 -24.22 1.45
C VAL A 44 8.92 -24.81 2.60
N GLY A 45 8.23 -25.91 2.35
CA GLY A 45 7.43 -26.62 3.35
C GLY A 45 6.58 -27.74 2.73
N PRO A 46 6.08 -28.67 3.57
CA PRO A 46 5.14 -29.69 3.11
C PRO A 46 3.91 -29.03 2.48
N LYS A 47 3.36 -29.63 1.43
CA LYS A 47 2.16 -29.17 0.71
C LYS A 47 0.89 -29.70 1.38
N LYS A 48 -0.27 -29.09 1.06
CA LYS A 48 -1.56 -29.54 1.58
C LYS A 48 -1.77 -31.05 1.33
N GLY A 49 -1.93 -31.81 2.40
CA GLY A 49 -2.07 -33.27 2.37
C GLY A 49 -0.77 -34.06 2.65
N GLU A 50 0.38 -33.42 2.74
CA GLU A 50 1.64 -34.06 3.13
C GLU A 50 1.81 -34.15 4.65
N THR A 51 2.54 -35.16 5.11
CA THR A 51 2.81 -35.34 6.55
C THR A 51 3.60 -34.15 7.08
N GLY A 52 3.07 -33.50 8.12
CA GLY A 52 3.65 -32.28 8.69
C GLY A 52 3.09 -30.98 8.12
N TYR A 53 2.20 -31.02 7.11
CA TYR A 53 1.46 -29.84 6.68
C TYR A 53 0.53 -29.36 7.78
N LYS A 54 0.71 -28.10 8.20
CA LYS A 54 -0.25 -27.38 9.00
C LYS A 54 -0.90 -26.33 8.12
N GLU A 55 -2.22 -26.34 8.07
CA GLU A 55 -2.96 -25.31 7.35
C GLU A 55 -2.67 -23.95 8.02
N PRO A 56 -2.28 -22.92 7.25
CA PRO A 56 -2.01 -21.61 7.82
C PRO A 56 -3.25 -21.11 8.56
N ALA A 57 -3.08 -20.60 9.78
CA ALA A 57 -4.16 -19.93 10.48
C ALA A 57 -4.54 -18.69 9.68
N THR A 58 -5.77 -18.64 9.17
CA THR A 58 -6.28 -17.49 8.40
C THR A 58 -7.01 -16.47 9.27
N LYS A 59 -7.15 -16.77 10.56
CA LYS A 59 -7.86 -15.94 11.54
C LYS A 59 -6.96 -15.56 12.70
N VAL A 60 -7.13 -14.33 13.19
CA VAL A 60 -6.44 -13.82 14.37
C VAL A 60 -7.43 -13.16 15.33
N ALA A 61 -7.26 -13.42 16.63
CA ALA A 61 -8.09 -12.82 17.66
C ALA A 61 -7.83 -11.32 17.78
N VAL A 62 -8.91 -10.54 17.91
CA VAL A 62 -8.93 -9.10 18.10
C VAL A 62 -9.07 -8.78 19.59
N GLY A 63 -8.44 -7.69 20.05
CA GLY A 63 -8.43 -7.27 21.46
C GLY A 63 -7.08 -7.49 22.15
N SER A 64 -6.01 -7.66 21.39
CA SER A 64 -4.63 -7.72 21.90
C SER A 64 -3.85 -6.47 21.48
N LYS A 65 -2.65 -6.28 22.05
CA LYS A 65 -1.74 -5.20 21.61
C LYS A 65 -1.28 -5.35 20.16
N ALA A 66 -1.30 -6.57 19.62
CA ALA A 66 -0.88 -6.89 18.26
C ALA A 66 -2.04 -6.78 17.25
N VAL A 67 -3.29 -6.93 17.71
CA VAL A 67 -4.48 -6.86 16.87
C VAL A 67 -5.59 -6.21 17.69
N SER A 68 -5.93 -4.96 17.37
CA SER A 68 -6.94 -4.17 18.11
C SER A 68 -7.99 -3.65 17.14
N GLY A 69 -9.24 -3.65 17.59
CA GLY A 69 -10.40 -3.16 16.83
C GLY A 69 -10.91 -1.84 17.39
N GLY A 70 -11.40 -0.96 16.53
CA GLY A 70 -11.96 0.30 16.98
C GLY A 70 -12.45 1.20 15.87
N THR A 71 -12.79 2.44 16.22
CA THR A 71 -13.20 3.47 15.27
C THR A 71 -12.03 4.39 14.96
N PHE A 72 -11.60 4.46 13.70
CA PHE A 72 -10.53 5.35 13.27
C PHE A 72 -10.89 6.82 13.52
N GLU A 73 -9.99 7.57 14.15
CA GLU A 73 -10.16 9.00 14.39
C GLU A 73 -9.28 9.81 13.44
N LYS A 74 -7.97 9.53 13.43
CA LYS A 74 -6.97 10.22 12.60
C LYS A 74 -5.61 9.53 12.66
N ALA A 75 -4.71 9.95 11.77
CA ALA A 75 -3.29 9.65 11.80
C ALA A 75 -2.49 10.97 11.82
N GLU A 76 -1.64 11.17 12.81
CA GLU A 76 -0.79 12.37 12.91
C GLU A 76 0.48 12.07 13.69
N ALA A 77 1.55 12.83 13.41
CA ALA A 77 2.83 12.72 14.11
C ALA A 77 3.37 11.26 14.20
N GLY A 78 3.21 10.48 13.12
CA GLY A 78 3.67 9.09 13.06
C GLY A 78 2.87 8.11 13.94
N LYS A 79 1.64 8.46 14.33
CA LYS A 79 0.74 7.61 15.12
C LYS A 79 -0.63 7.50 14.47
N ILE A 80 -1.28 6.37 14.67
CA ILE A 80 -2.70 6.17 14.42
C ILE A 80 -3.47 6.35 15.73
N TYR A 81 -4.60 7.05 15.64
CA TYR A 81 -5.53 7.29 16.73
C TYR A 81 -6.86 6.64 16.37
N PHE A 82 -7.34 5.78 17.26
CA PHE A 82 -8.62 5.09 17.09
C PHE A 82 -9.28 4.89 18.45
N ARG A 83 -10.61 4.84 18.46
CA ARG A 83 -11.41 4.68 19.67
C ARG A 83 -11.82 3.22 19.86
N GLU A 84 -11.44 2.66 20.98
CA GLU A 84 -11.81 1.30 21.40
C GLU A 84 -12.56 1.42 22.73
N SER A 85 -13.80 0.91 22.79
CA SER A 85 -14.63 0.93 24.01
C SER A 85 -14.75 2.32 24.69
N GLY A 86 -14.80 3.39 23.88
CA GLY A 86 -14.92 4.77 24.39
C GLY A 86 -13.61 5.45 24.76
N ILE A 87 -12.46 4.77 24.65
CA ILE A 87 -11.13 5.31 24.94
C ILE A 87 -10.37 5.52 23.63
N THR A 88 -9.78 6.70 23.46
CA THR A 88 -8.85 6.95 22.34
C THR A 88 -7.51 6.30 22.63
N THR A 89 -7.13 5.34 21.79
CA THR A 89 -5.84 4.68 21.79
C THR A 89 -4.95 5.32 20.73
N ALA A 90 -3.69 5.59 21.09
CA ALA A 90 -2.68 6.10 20.19
C ALA A 90 -1.58 5.05 20.00
N MET A 91 -1.33 4.64 18.77
CA MET A 91 -0.33 3.63 18.43
C MET A 91 0.67 4.17 17.42
N PRO A 92 1.99 4.01 17.61
CA PRO A 92 2.98 4.38 16.60
C PRO A 92 2.77 3.61 15.30
N LEU A 93 3.02 4.25 14.17
CA LEU A 93 2.99 3.63 12.84
C LEU A 93 4.40 3.19 12.43
N THR A 94 4.44 2.21 11.54
CA THR A 94 5.63 1.88 10.76
C THR A 94 5.79 2.88 9.58
N ASP A 95 6.94 2.85 8.90
CA ASP A 95 7.22 3.75 7.78
C ASP A 95 6.29 3.50 6.58
N GLU A 96 5.83 2.25 6.43
CA GLU A 96 4.86 1.81 5.44
C GLU A 96 3.72 1.06 6.12
N VAL A 97 2.49 1.47 5.82
CA VAL A 97 1.28 0.90 6.40
C VAL A 97 0.48 0.21 5.31
N SER A 98 0.14 -1.05 5.54
CA SER A 98 -0.70 -1.85 4.65
C SER A 98 -2.17 -1.61 4.95
N ILE A 99 -2.90 -1.03 3.99
CA ILE A 99 -4.36 -0.94 4.06
C ILE A 99 -4.96 -2.19 3.45
N GLN A 100 -5.76 -2.90 4.23
CA GLN A 100 -6.49 -4.10 3.80
C GLN A 100 -7.98 -3.79 3.67
N CYS A 101 -8.51 -3.81 2.46
CA CYS A 101 -9.94 -3.75 2.22
C CYS A 101 -10.54 -5.13 2.50
N THR A 102 -11.55 -5.22 3.36
CA THR A 102 -12.21 -6.49 3.66
C THR A 102 -13.73 -6.41 3.51
N THR A 103 -14.37 -7.51 3.14
CA THR A 103 -15.84 -7.64 3.17
C THR A 103 -16.36 -8.04 4.54
N GLN A 104 -15.48 -8.26 5.53
CA GLN A 104 -15.87 -8.56 6.90
C GLN A 104 -16.43 -7.31 7.58
N ASP A 105 -17.50 -7.46 8.36
CA ASP A 105 -17.94 -6.40 9.28
C ASP A 105 -16.93 -6.28 10.43
N LEU A 106 -16.31 -5.11 10.55
CA LEU A 106 -15.28 -4.83 11.54
C LEU A 106 -15.85 -4.24 12.83
N ALA A 107 -17.14 -3.90 12.88
CA ALA A 107 -17.75 -3.37 14.10
C ALA A 107 -17.89 -4.49 15.15
N GLY A 108 -17.10 -4.41 16.24
CA GLY A 108 -17.17 -5.38 17.33
C GLY A 108 -16.69 -6.79 16.96
N VAL A 109 -15.84 -6.90 15.94
CA VAL A 109 -15.28 -8.17 15.49
C VAL A 109 -14.32 -8.77 16.53
N GLU A 110 -14.51 -10.04 16.86
CA GLU A 110 -13.65 -10.78 17.80
C GLU A 110 -12.50 -11.53 17.11
N GLU A 111 -12.67 -11.91 15.83
CA GLU A 111 -11.66 -12.58 15.01
C GLU A 111 -11.58 -11.92 13.63
N TYR A 112 -10.38 -11.50 13.22
CA TYR A 112 -10.13 -10.97 11.89
C TYR A 112 -9.73 -12.10 10.92
N ASP A 113 -10.42 -12.24 9.79
CA ASP A 113 -10.19 -13.30 8.79
C ASP A 113 -9.54 -12.73 7.53
N PHE A 114 -8.28 -13.14 7.29
CA PHE A 114 -7.51 -12.69 6.13
C PHE A 114 -8.08 -13.18 4.79
N ASN A 115 -8.90 -14.24 4.76
CA ASN A 115 -9.53 -14.71 3.53
C ASN A 115 -10.60 -13.75 3.00
N LEU A 116 -11.11 -12.87 3.86
CA LEU A 116 -12.11 -11.87 3.50
C LEU A 116 -11.45 -10.57 3.01
N VAL A 117 -10.12 -10.52 2.89
CA VAL A 117 -9.39 -9.39 2.33
C VAL A 117 -9.47 -9.45 0.80
N THR A 118 -9.98 -8.38 0.19
CA THR A 118 -10.20 -8.29 -1.25
C THR A 118 -9.13 -7.47 -1.96
N LYS A 119 -8.52 -6.51 -1.28
CA LYS A 119 -7.50 -5.62 -1.85
C LYS A 119 -6.54 -5.15 -0.77
N VAL A 120 -5.28 -4.97 -1.16
CA VAL A 120 -4.23 -4.44 -0.31
C VAL A 120 -3.55 -3.26 -1.02
N LYS A 121 -3.25 -2.19 -0.28
CA LYS A 121 -2.43 -1.07 -0.75
C LYS A 121 -1.49 -0.62 0.35
N ILE A 122 -0.25 -0.38 -0.02
CA ILE A 122 0.76 0.17 0.89
C ILE A 122 0.70 1.69 0.77
N VAL A 123 0.66 2.35 1.92
CA VAL A 123 0.66 3.82 2.03
C VAL A 123 1.68 4.27 3.07
N THR A 124 2.07 5.53 3.02
CA THR A 124 2.84 6.14 4.10
C THR A 124 1.90 6.63 5.23
N PRO A 125 2.42 6.84 6.47
CA PRO A 125 1.63 7.43 7.55
C PRO A 125 0.93 8.74 7.20
N GLY A 126 1.53 9.58 6.35
CA GLY A 126 0.94 10.84 5.92
C GLY A 126 -0.26 10.69 4.98
N GLU A 127 -0.38 9.56 4.29
CA GLU A 127 -1.45 9.26 3.34
C GLU A 127 -2.63 8.52 3.99
N LEU A 128 -2.47 8.05 5.23
CA LEU A 128 -3.45 7.20 5.91
C LEU A 128 -4.81 7.91 6.10
N ASN A 129 -4.81 9.21 6.43
CA ASN A 129 -6.03 10.01 6.57
C ASN A 129 -6.80 10.19 5.26
N ALA A 130 -6.12 10.13 4.12
CA ALA A 130 -6.77 10.25 2.82
C ALA A 130 -7.41 8.91 2.39
N ALA A 131 -6.86 7.80 2.88
CA ALA A 131 -7.31 6.46 2.55
C ALA A 131 -8.38 5.92 3.52
N VAL A 132 -8.29 6.26 4.80
CA VAL A 132 -9.22 5.83 5.86
C VAL A 132 -9.96 7.06 6.40
N GLY A 133 -11.28 7.08 6.27
CA GLY A 133 -12.12 8.16 6.77
C GLY A 133 -12.26 8.13 8.29
N ALA A 134 -12.33 9.30 8.93
CA ALA A 134 -12.66 9.41 10.35
C ALA A 134 -14.07 8.86 10.62
N GLY A 135 -14.24 8.13 11.73
CA GLY A 135 -15.49 7.48 12.11
C GLY A 135 -15.65 6.06 11.58
N GLU A 136 -14.67 5.54 10.82
CA GLU A 136 -14.73 4.21 10.24
C GLU A 136 -14.30 3.10 11.20
N SER A 137 -15.00 1.96 11.19
CA SER A 137 -14.57 0.77 11.91
C SER A 137 -13.33 0.19 11.25
N VAL A 138 -12.29 -0.04 12.05
CA VAL A 138 -11.00 -0.57 11.59
C VAL A 138 -10.49 -1.67 12.53
N VAL A 139 -9.67 -2.55 11.97
CA VAL A 139 -8.81 -3.45 12.75
C VAL A 139 -7.37 -3.07 12.46
N VAL A 140 -6.61 -2.76 13.50
CA VAL A 140 -5.22 -2.37 13.44
C VAL A 140 -4.36 -3.56 13.84
N LEU A 141 -3.51 -4.03 12.93
CA LEU A 141 -2.51 -5.04 13.22
C LEU A 141 -1.15 -4.37 13.39
N ALA A 142 -0.46 -4.77 14.46
CA ALA A 142 0.78 -4.19 14.90
C ALA A 142 1.85 -5.26 15.12
N ASN A 143 3.06 -4.94 14.68
CA ASN A 143 4.23 -5.79 14.86
C ASN A 143 5.12 -5.22 15.96
N TYR A 144 5.70 -6.11 16.78
CA TYR A 144 6.69 -5.72 17.77
C TYR A 144 8.06 -5.57 17.10
N ASP A 145 8.64 -4.38 17.16
CA ASP A 145 9.94 -4.08 16.51
C ASP A 145 11.16 -4.35 17.41
N GLY A 146 10.94 -4.97 18.57
CA GLY A 146 11.95 -5.15 19.62
C GLY A 146 11.84 -4.14 20.77
N THR A 147 11.15 -3.02 20.55
CA THR A 147 10.97 -1.96 21.58
C THR A 147 9.51 -1.64 21.85
N GLN A 148 8.68 -1.58 20.81
CA GLN A 148 7.26 -1.25 20.93
C GLN A 148 6.45 -1.90 19.81
N TYR A 149 5.13 -2.00 20.03
CA TYR A 149 4.21 -2.38 18.96
C TYR A 149 3.99 -1.18 18.04
N LYS A 150 4.21 -1.39 16.74
CA LYS A 150 3.94 -0.40 15.70
C LYS A 150 2.88 -0.94 14.75
N ALA A 151 1.86 -0.15 14.51
CA ALA A 151 0.83 -0.43 13.52
C ALA A 151 1.48 -0.55 12.13
N SER A 152 1.34 -1.75 11.54
CA SER A 152 1.83 -2.06 10.19
C SER A 152 0.68 -2.27 9.22
N THR A 153 -0.50 -2.58 9.73
CA THR A 153 -1.67 -2.88 8.89
C THR A 153 -2.91 -2.24 9.48
N VAL A 154 -3.74 -1.68 8.62
CA VAL A 154 -5.07 -1.18 8.96
C VAL A 154 -6.08 -1.81 8.01
N ALA A 155 -6.95 -2.65 8.56
CA ALA A 155 -8.08 -3.21 7.83
C ALA A 155 -9.28 -2.27 7.91
N MET A 156 -10.00 -2.13 6.80
CA MET A 156 -11.23 -1.32 6.70
C MET A 156 -12.25 -1.97 5.77
N ASP A 157 -13.49 -1.50 5.83
CA ASP A 157 -14.58 -1.95 4.94
C ASP A 157 -14.24 -1.69 3.46
N ALA A 158 -14.32 -2.74 2.64
CA ALA A 158 -14.03 -2.72 1.22
C ALA A 158 -14.91 -1.75 0.42
N GLN A 159 -16.16 -1.50 0.82
CA GLN A 159 -17.05 -0.54 0.16
C GLN A 159 -16.58 0.90 0.33
N LYS A 160 -15.86 1.18 1.42
CA LYS A 160 -15.35 2.52 1.76
C LYS A 160 -13.88 2.70 1.38
N CYS A 161 -13.24 1.60 1.00
CA CYS A 161 -11.85 1.52 0.60
C CYS A 161 -11.67 2.09 -0.83
N LYS A 162 -11.45 3.40 -0.94
CA LYS A 162 -11.21 4.10 -2.21
C LYS A 162 -9.72 4.01 -2.59
N LEU A 163 -9.24 2.81 -2.90
CA LEU A 163 -7.82 2.57 -3.20
C LEU A 163 -7.47 2.65 -4.69
#